data_AF-A0A925QL42-F1
#
_entry.id   AF-A0A925QL42-F1
#
_cell.length_a   1.000
_cell.length_b   1.000
_cell.length_c   1.000
_cell.angle_alpha   90.00
_cell.angle_beta   90.00
_cell.angle_gamma   90.00
#
_symmetry.space_group_name_H-M   'P 1'
#
loop_
_entity.id
_entity.type
_entity.pdbx_description
1 polymer ?
#
loop_
_entity_poly.entity_id
_entity_poly.type
_entity_poly.pdbx_seq_one_letter_code
_entity_poly.pdbx_strand_id
1 'polypeptide(L)'
;MKKFETNQCFKPATLPETLMELHEALAKANNDSSRREAAIKIIHEYFNCFGRTGMRHDLWQMLTGTLGNKHMPKFKKGSQRNNLFFFYEFTLMLIDASYVINVVTKDEQ
;
A
#
# COMPACT_ATOMS: atom_id res chain seq x y z
N MET A 1 -5.51 -24.87 -9.85
CA MET A 1 -4.86 -23.54 -9.95
C MET A 1 -5.96 -22.49 -10.04
N LYS A 2 -6.20 -21.70 -8.98
CA LYS A 2 -7.16 -20.59 -9.04
C LYS A 2 -6.49 -19.45 -9.82
N LYS A 3 -7.11 -19.05 -10.94
CA LYS A 3 -6.74 -17.83 -11.67
C LYS A 3 -6.91 -16.65 -10.71
N PHE A 4 -5.85 -15.90 -10.47
CA PHE A 4 -5.99 -14.58 -9.88
C PHE A 4 -6.69 -13.73 -10.94
N GLU A 5 -7.96 -13.41 -10.69
CA GLU A 5 -8.65 -12.38 -11.44
C GLU A 5 -7.93 -11.07 -11.16
N THR A 6 -7.05 -10.67 -12.08
CA THR A 6 -6.55 -9.31 -12.15
C THR A 6 -7.76 -8.43 -12.44
N ASN A 7 -8.35 -7.86 -11.38
CA ASN A 7 -9.31 -6.78 -11.52
C ASN A 7 -8.66 -5.73 -12.43
N GLN A 8 -9.28 -5.53 -13.60
CA GLN A 8 -8.85 -4.58 -14.60
C GLN A 8 -8.99 -3.16 -14.03
N CYS A 9 -8.01 -2.72 -13.25
CA CYS A 9 -7.89 -1.32 -12.88
C CYS A 9 -7.18 -0.52 -14.00
N PHE A 10 -6.56 -1.18 -14.98
CA PHE A 10 -5.57 -0.52 -15.84
C PHE A 10 -5.94 -0.54 -17.33
N LYS A 11 -6.41 0.60 -17.83
CA LYS A 11 -6.02 1.03 -19.18
C LYS A 11 -4.57 1.51 -19.07
N PRO A 12 -3.61 0.95 -19.83
CA PRO A 12 -2.17 1.19 -19.65
C PRO A 12 -1.67 2.64 -19.91
N ALA A 13 -2.56 3.63 -20.04
CA ALA A 13 -2.21 5.02 -20.36
C ALA A 13 -2.41 6.03 -19.20
N THR A 14 -3.14 5.71 -18.13
CA THR A 14 -3.60 6.71 -17.13
C THR A 14 -2.85 6.70 -15.79
N LEU A 15 -1.96 5.73 -15.55
CA LEU A 15 -1.25 5.58 -14.27
C LEU A 15 -0.46 6.83 -13.82
N PRO A 16 0.21 7.58 -14.74
CA PRO A 16 0.90 8.81 -14.33
C PRO A 16 -0.06 9.92 -13.88
N GLU A 17 -1.19 10.08 -14.56
CA GLU A 17 -2.12 11.21 -14.35
C GLU A 17 -2.84 11.09 -13.01
N THR A 18 -3.41 9.92 -12.68
CA THR A 18 -4.11 9.73 -11.40
C THR A 18 -3.17 9.92 -10.21
N LEU A 19 -1.93 9.42 -10.29
CA LEU A 19 -0.94 9.64 -9.23
C LEU A 19 -0.56 11.12 -9.10
N MET A 20 -0.39 11.82 -10.22
CA MET A 20 -0.12 13.26 -10.22
C MET A 20 -1.27 14.05 -9.57
N GLU A 21 -2.51 13.73 -9.92
CA GLU A 21 -3.71 14.37 -9.34
C GLU A 21 -3.81 14.14 -7.83
N LEU A 22 -3.54 12.92 -7.35
CA LEU A 22 -3.55 12.61 -5.92
C LEU A 22 -2.45 13.37 -5.17
N HIS A 23 -1.25 13.45 -5.74
CA HIS A 23 -0.16 14.25 -5.17
C HIS A 23 -0.50 15.74 -5.12
N GLU A 24 -1.09 16.27 -6.19
CA GLU A 24 -1.48 17.68 -6.27
C GLU A 24 -2.62 18.02 -5.30
N ALA A 25 -3.62 17.14 -5.18
CA ALA A 25 -4.71 17.29 -4.22
C ALA A 25 -4.19 17.34 -2.78
N LEU A 26 -3.24 16.46 -2.43
CA LEU A 26 -2.62 16.46 -1.11
C LEU A 26 -1.79 17.73 -0.86
N ALA A 27 -1.06 18.21 -1.87
CA ALA A 27 -0.23 19.41 -1.77
C ALA A 27 -1.06 20.71 -1.65
N LYS A 28 -2.21 20.78 -2.33
CA LYS A 28 -3.10 21.96 -2.30
C LYS A 28 -4.02 22.01 -1.07
N ALA A 29 -4.12 20.92 -0.31
CA ALA A 29 -4.98 20.85 0.87
C ALA A 29 -4.47 21.76 2.01
N ASN A 30 -5.14 22.90 2.19
CA ASN A 30 -4.71 23.99 3.07
C ASN A 30 -5.44 24.03 4.43
N ASN A 31 -6.51 23.26 4.59
CA ASN A 31 -7.29 23.17 5.81
C ASN A 31 -7.58 21.71 6.17
N ASP A 32 -7.97 21.46 7.43
CA ASP A 32 -8.12 20.10 7.95
C ASP A 32 -9.18 19.27 7.21
N SER A 33 -10.27 19.90 6.76
CA SER A 33 -11.30 19.22 5.97
C SER A 33 -10.76 18.76 4.61
N SER A 34 -10.12 19.67 3.87
CA SER A 34 -9.52 19.36 2.57
C SER A 34 -8.39 18.32 2.65
N ARG A 35 -7.63 18.32 3.75
CA ARG A 35 -6.57 17.33 3.99
C ARG A 35 -7.16 15.95 4.27
N ARG A 36 -8.23 15.90 5.08
CA ARG A 36 -8.97 14.66 5.33
C ARG A 36 -9.53 14.09 4.02
N GLU A 37 -10.17 14.93 3.21
CA GLU A 37 -10.74 14.51 1.92
C GLU A 37 -9.67 13.98 0.96
N ALA A 38 -8.55 14.70 0.80
CA ALA A 38 -7.44 14.25 -0.03
C ALA A 38 -6.84 12.92 0.45
N ALA A 39 -6.66 12.74 1.77
CA ALA A 39 -6.17 11.49 2.35
C ALA A 39 -7.14 10.33 2.13
N ILE A 40 -8.44 10.55 2.33
CA ILE A 40 -9.49 9.56 2.08
C ILE A 40 -9.53 9.16 0.61
N LYS A 41 -9.43 10.12 -0.31
CA LYS A 41 -9.37 9.86 -1.75
C LYS A 41 -8.20 8.94 -2.11
N ILE A 42 -7.00 9.22 -1.58
CA ILE A 42 -5.81 8.37 -1.79
C ILE A 42 -6.06 6.94 -1.29
N ILE A 43 -6.60 6.81 -0.07
CA ILE A 43 -6.90 5.52 0.54
C ILE A 43 -7.90 4.73 -0.32
N HIS A 44 -8.97 5.38 -0.81
CA HIS A 44 -9.95 4.74 -1.69
C HIS A 44 -9.34 4.25 -3.00
N GLU A 45 -8.60 5.12 -3.69
CA GLU A 45 -7.95 4.76 -4.96
C GLU A 45 -6.95 3.62 -4.77
N TYR A 46 -6.17 3.66 -3.69
CA TYR A 46 -5.23 2.60 -3.34
C TYR A 46 -5.92 1.24 -3.18
N PHE A 47 -7.00 1.16 -2.40
CA PHE A 47 -7.70 -0.11 -2.20
C PHE A 47 -8.54 -0.56 -3.40
N ASN A 48 -9.03 0.37 -4.22
CA ASN A 48 -9.68 0.03 -5.49
C ASN A 48 -8.69 -0.62 -6.47
N CYS A 49 -7.43 -0.17 -6.48
CA CYS A 49 -6.39 -0.67 -7.40
C CYS A 49 -5.79 -2.01 -6.97
N PHE A 50 -5.36 -2.11 -5.70
CA PHE A 50 -4.50 -3.21 -5.25
C PHE A 50 -5.24 -4.25 -4.40
N GLY A 51 -6.33 -3.84 -3.74
CA GLY A 51 -7.06 -4.67 -2.79
C GLY A 51 -6.22 -5.07 -1.58
N ARG A 52 -6.89 -5.37 -0.45
CA ARG A 52 -6.19 -5.70 0.81
C ARG A 52 -5.34 -6.97 0.71
N THR A 53 -5.89 -8.04 0.13
CA THR A 53 -5.26 -9.36 0.11
C THR A 53 -4.05 -9.42 -0.83
N GLY A 54 -4.11 -8.72 -1.96
CA GLY A 54 -3.02 -8.67 -2.93
C GLY A 54 -1.75 -8.08 -2.32
N MET A 55 -1.88 -6.97 -1.60
CA MET A 55 -0.74 -6.27 -1.01
C MET A 55 -0.07 -7.06 0.11
N ARG A 56 -0.85 -7.76 0.93
CA ARG A 56 -0.29 -8.66 1.94
C ARG A 56 0.54 -9.77 1.29
N HIS A 57 0.07 -10.31 0.17
CA HIS A 57 0.82 -11.32 -0.58
C HIS A 57 2.13 -10.75 -1.13
N ASP A 58 2.08 -9.57 -1.76
CA ASP A 58 3.25 -8.94 -2.37
C ASP A 58 4.29 -8.53 -1.32
N LEU A 59 3.88 -7.97 -0.19
CA LEU A 59 4.76 -7.64 0.93
C LEU A 59 5.44 -8.89 1.50
N TRP A 60 4.71 -10.00 1.59
CA TRP A 60 5.28 -11.27 2.03
C TRP A 60 6.31 -11.82 1.03
N GLN A 61 6.02 -11.73 -0.28
CA GLN A 61 6.97 -12.10 -1.34
C GLN A 61 8.25 -11.25 -1.26
N MET A 62 8.12 -9.93 -1.06
CA MET A 62 9.27 -9.04 -0.90
C MET A 62 10.10 -9.38 0.34
N LEU A 63 9.46 -9.63 1.48
CA LEU A 63 10.15 -10.01 2.72
C LEU A 63 10.92 -11.31 2.54
N THR A 64 10.24 -12.37 2.08
CA THR A 64 10.84 -13.70 1.91
C THR A 64 11.95 -13.71 0.85
N GLY A 65 11.76 -12.99 -0.26
CA GLY A 65 12.80 -12.81 -1.28
C GLY A 65 14.04 -12.08 -0.75
N THR A 66 13.84 -11.03 0.05
CA THR A 66 14.94 -10.28 0.66
C THR A 66 15.69 -11.12 1.69
N LEU A 67 14.97 -11.86 2.54
CA LEU A 67 15.56 -12.75 3.56
C LEU A 67 16.28 -13.96 2.95
N GLY A 68 15.78 -14.46 1.82
CA GLY A 68 16.35 -15.56 1.04
C GLY A 68 17.53 -15.18 0.16
N ASN A 69 17.83 -13.88 0.01
CA ASN A 69 18.90 -13.41 -0.85
C ASN A 69 20.28 -13.88 -0.33
N LYS A 70 20.94 -14.73 -1.12
CA LYS A 70 22.25 -15.32 -0.81
C LYS A 70 23.38 -14.28 -0.73
N HIS A 71 23.19 -13.11 -1.34
CA HIS A 71 24.16 -12.01 -1.33
C HIS A 71 24.09 -11.13 -0.08
N MET A 72 23.14 -11.37 0.84
CA MET A 72 23.06 -10.60 2.07
C MET A 72 24.30 -10.88 2.97
N PRO A 73 25.13 -9.88 3.30
CA PRO A 73 26.37 -10.08 4.06
C PRO A 73 26.11 -10.75 5.41
N LYS A 74 26.80 -11.87 5.68
CA LYS A 74 26.58 -12.71 6.87
C LYS A 74 26.69 -11.94 8.19
N PHE A 75 27.55 -10.92 8.26
CA PHE A 75 27.88 -10.16 9.47
C PHE A 75 26.78 -9.19 9.94
N LYS A 76 25.79 -8.86 9.10
CA LYS A 76 24.64 -8.00 9.46
C LYS A 76 23.31 -8.77 9.56
N LYS A 77 23.33 -10.10 9.44
CA LYS A 77 22.12 -10.93 9.28
C LYS A 77 21.15 -10.89 10.45
N GLY A 78 21.61 -10.80 11.71
CA GLY A 78 20.69 -10.85 12.86
C GLY A 78 19.77 -9.63 12.95
N SER A 79 20.35 -8.45 13.18
CA SER A 79 19.56 -7.23 13.38
C SER A 79 18.87 -6.75 12.11
N GLN A 80 19.49 -6.90 10.93
CA GLN A 80 18.84 -6.49 9.68
C GLN A 80 17.62 -7.36 9.33
N ARG A 81 17.66 -8.66 9.65
CA ARG A 81 16.48 -9.53 9.46
C ARG A 81 15.35 -9.15 10.40
N ASN A 82 15.66 -8.91 11.68
CA ASN A 82 14.66 -8.43 12.64
C ASN A 82 14.04 -7.11 12.19
N ASN A 83 14.84 -6.15 11.73
CA ASN A 83 14.34 -4.88 11.21
C ASN A 83 13.40 -5.06 10.00
N LEU A 84 13.70 -6.01 9.10
CA LEU A 84 12.84 -6.32 7.97
C LEU A 84 11.51 -6.96 8.41
N PHE A 85 11.54 -7.85 9.41
CA PHE A 85 10.32 -8.40 10.00
C PHE A 85 9.48 -7.30 10.66
N PHE A 86 10.09 -6.42 11.47
CA PHE A 86 9.37 -5.30 12.07
C PHE A 86 8.78 -4.37 11.01
N PHE A 87 9.53 -4.03 9.96
CA PHE A 87 9.03 -3.23 8.85
C PHE A 87 7.81 -3.87 8.18
N TYR A 88 7.86 -5.17 7.93
CA TYR A 88 6.74 -5.93 7.37
C TYR A 88 5.50 -5.88 8.29
N GLU A 89 5.65 -6.19 9.58
CA GLU A 89 4.54 -6.18 10.54
C GLU A 89 3.91 -4.79 10.69
N PHE A 90 4.74 -3.73 10.81
CA PHE A 90 4.23 -2.35 10.89
C PHE A 90 3.51 -1.92 9.62
N THR A 91 4.03 -2.30 8.45
CA THR A 91 3.41 -1.96 7.17
C THR A 91 2.08 -2.68 6.98
N LEU A 92 1.98 -3.95 7.39
CA LEU A 92 0.70 -4.67 7.41
C LEU A 92 -0.32 -4.00 8.33
N MET A 93 0.11 -3.59 9.52
CA MET A 93 -0.76 -2.91 10.47
C MET A 93 -1.26 -1.57 9.93
N LEU A 94 -0.38 -0.81 9.25
CA LEU A 94 -0.76 0.43 8.58
C LEU A 94 -1.79 0.17 7.47
N ILE A 95 -1.57 -0.83 6.62
CA ILE A 95 -2.52 -1.22 5.56
C ILE A 95 -3.87 -1.61 6.17
N ASP A 96 -3.87 -2.41 7.24
CA ASP A 96 -5.11 -2.83 7.90
C ASP A 96 -5.86 -1.63 8.52
N ALA A 97 -5.15 -0.69 9.15
CA ALA A 97 -5.73 0.54 9.66
C ALA A 97 -6.31 1.41 8.53
N SER A 98 -5.57 1.61 7.43
CA SER A 98 -6.07 2.33 6.26
C SER A 98 -7.27 1.65 5.61
N TYR A 99 -7.34 0.32 5.64
CA TYR A 99 -8.50 -0.42 5.14
C TYR A 99 -9.74 -0.19 6.00
N VAL A 100 -9.59 -0.16 7.33
CA VAL A 100 -10.70 0.19 8.23
C VAL A 100 -11.21 1.59 7.91
N ILE A 101 -10.32 2.57 7.72
CA ILE A 101 -10.72 3.92 7.32
C ILE A 101 -11.48 3.89 5.98
N ASN A 102 -10.96 3.18 4.97
CA ASN A 102 -11.60 3.03 3.66
C ASN A 102 -13.04 2.47 3.74
N VAL A 103 -13.29 1.51 4.64
CA VAL A 103 -14.63 0.94 4.83
C VAL A 103 -15.54 1.95 5.54
N VAL A 104 -15.08 2.49 6.67
CA VAL A 104 -15.87 3.44 7.47
C VAL A 104 -16.27 4.67 6.66
N THR A 105 -15.36 5.23 5.85
CA THR A 105 -15.65 6.44 5.08
C THR A 105 -16.49 6.18 3.83
N LYS A 106 -16.57 4.92 3.35
CA LYS A 106 -17.52 4.53 2.29
C LYS A 106 -18.94 4.42 2.82
N ASP A 107 -19.12 4.01 4.07
CA ASP A 107 -20.44 3.87 4.70
C ASP A 107 -21.04 5.23 5.12
N GLU A 108 -20.22 6.30 5.19
CA GLU A 108 -20.63 7.67 5.50
C GLU A 108 -21.15 8.47 4.28
N GLN A 109 -21.03 7.94 3.06
CA GLN A 109 -21.40 8.59 1.79
C GLN A 109 -22.72 8.05 1.22
#